data_AF-A0A3D5WF28-F1
#
_entry.id   AF-A0A3D5WF28-F1
#
_cell.length_a   1.000
_cell.length_b   1.000
_cell.length_c   1.000
_cell.angle_alpha   90.00
_cell.angle_beta   90.00
_cell.angle_gamma   90.00
#
_symmetry.space_group_name_H-M   'P 1'
#
loop_
_entity.id
_entity.type
_entity.pdbx_description
1 polymer ?
#
loop_
_entity_poly.entity_id
_entity_poly.type
_entity_poly.pdbx_seq_one_letter_code
_entity_poly.pdbx_strand_id
1 'polypeptide(L)'
;QGWVGAMVFTEGMKRTGRNLTGETLMKAMEGIKDLDTGGICGTITFGKENRRGQKYVRIYKADIEKIRFMPVTGWRMPVTK
;
A
#
# COMPACT_ATOMS: atom_id res chain seq x y z
N GLN A 1 8.90 6.31 -2.24
CA GLN A 1 7.86 5.28 -2.45
C GLN A 1 8.41 3.86 -2.67
N GLY A 2 9.67 3.67 -3.08
CA GLY A 2 10.21 2.33 -3.42
C GLY A 2 10.09 1.24 -2.34
N TRP A 3 10.27 1.58 -1.06
CA TRP A 3 10.18 0.61 0.04
C TRP A 3 8.82 -0.09 0.11
N VAL A 4 7.73 0.67 0.01
CA VAL A 4 6.36 0.11 0.03
C VAL A 4 6.13 -0.81 -1.16
N GLY A 5 6.63 -0.43 -2.34
CA GLY A 5 6.56 -1.28 -3.53
C GLY A 5 7.30 -2.61 -3.32
N ALA A 6 8.49 -2.58 -2.73
CA ALA A 6 9.25 -3.77 -2.39
C ALA A 6 8.51 -4.65 -1.36
N MET A 7 7.92 -4.06 -0.31
CA MET A 7 7.11 -4.80 0.67
C MET A 7 5.94 -5.54 0.02
N VAL A 8 5.18 -4.86 -0.84
CA VAL A 8 4.06 -5.46 -1.58
C VAL A 8 4.54 -6.61 -2.47
N PHE A 9 5.63 -6.40 -3.21
CA PHE A 9 6.18 -7.41 -4.10
C PHE A 9 6.69 -8.64 -3.34
N THR A 10 7.40 -8.42 -2.24
CA THR A 10 7.85 -9.50 -1.34
C THR A 10 6.67 -10.28 -0.77
N GLU A 11 5.60 -9.60 -0.38
CA GLU A 11 4.37 -10.27 0.09
C GLU A 11 3.73 -11.13 -1.01
N GLY A 12 3.63 -10.61 -2.24
CA GLY A 12 3.16 -11.37 -3.39
C GLY A 12 3.99 -12.63 -3.67
N MET A 13 5.32 -12.51 -3.64
CA MET A 13 6.23 -13.65 -3.81
C MET A 13 6.06 -14.69 -2.70
N LYS A 14 5.97 -14.27 -1.44
CA LYS A 14 5.72 -15.18 -0.30
C LYS A 14 4.42 -15.97 -0.47
N ARG A 15 3.35 -15.30 -0.90
CA ARG A 15 2.03 -15.92 -1.14
C ARG A 15 2.03 -16.86 -2.33
N THR A 16 2.80 -16.56 -3.38
CA THR A 16 2.90 -17.40 -4.58
C THR A 16 3.58 -18.74 -4.28
N GLY A 17 4.59 -18.72 -3.39
CA GLY A 17 5.33 -19.92 -3.02
C GLY A 17 6.18 -20.46 -4.18
N ARG A 18 6.31 -21.79 -4.26
CA ARG A 18 7.27 -22.45 -5.17
C ARG A 18 6.82 -22.50 -6.64
N ASN A 19 5.52 -22.37 -6.90
CA ASN A 19 4.98 -22.36 -8.26
C ASN A 19 4.99 -20.93 -8.82
N LEU A 20 6.18 -20.37 -9.04
CA LEU A 20 6.34 -18.97 -9.42
C LEU A 20 6.24 -18.79 -10.95
N THR A 21 5.10 -18.27 -11.39
CA THR A 21 4.83 -17.82 -12.77
C THR A 21 4.19 -16.44 -12.75
N GLY A 22 4.11 -15.76 -13.90
CA GLY A 22 3.43 -14.46 -13.97
C GLY A 22 1.95 -14.54 -13.54
N GLU A 23 1.24 -15.59 -13.93
CA GLU A 23 -0.17 -15.79 -13.60
C GLU A 23 -0.39 -16.10 -12.11
N THR A 24 0.44 -16.97 -11.53
CA THR A 24 0.34 -17.35 -10.12
C THR A 24 0.71 -16.19 -9.21
N LEU A 25 1.72 -15.39 -9.59
CA LEU A 25 2.06 -14.15 -8.90
C LEU A 25 0.95 -13.12 -8.98
N MET A 26 0.32 -12.95 -10.17
CA MET A 26 -0.81 -12.04 -10.33
C MET A 26 -1.97 -12.45 -9.41
N LYS A 27 -2.34 -13.74 -9.40
CA LYS A 27 -3.38 -14.27 -8.50
C LYS A 27 -3.03 -14.06 -7.02
N ALA A 28 -1.78 -14.28 -6.63
CA ALA A 28 -1.32 -14.05 -5.26
C ALA A 28 -1.40 -12.57 -4.86
N MET A 29 -1.02 -11.66 -5.76
CA MET A 29 -1.10 -10.21 -5.57
C MET A 29 -2.56 -9.74 -5.45
N GLU A 30 -3.47 -10.25 -6.29
CA GLU A 30 -4.92 -9.96 -6.21
C GLU A 30 -5.53 -10.40 -4.87
N GLY A 31 -4.94 -11.41 -4.22
CA GLY A 31 -5.33 -11.89 -2.90
C GLY A 31 -4.82 -11.06 -1.72
N ILE A 32 -3.97 -10.05 -1.94
CA ILE A 32 -3.46 -9.19 -0.86
C ILE A 32 -4.60 -8.34 -0.30
N LYS A 33 -4.92 -8.55 0.98
CA LYS A 33 -5.92 -7.81 1.77
C LYS A 33 -5.24 -7.24 3.01
N ASP A 34 -5.51 -5.97 3.27
CA ASP A 34 -5.14 -5.22 4.45
C ASP A 34 -3.67 -5.39 4.86
N LEU A 35 -2.77 -5.40 3.87
CA LEU A 35 -1.34 -5.50 4.13
C LEU A 35 -0.89 -4.30 4.97
N ASP A 36 -0.44 -4.59 6.20
CA ASP A 36 0.12 -3.61 7.10
C ASP A 36 1.53 -3.23 6.65
N THR A 37 1.78 -1.92 6.61
CA THR A 37 3.08 -1.35 6.25
C THR A 37 3.85 -0.80 7.45
N GLY A 38 3.38 -1.05 8.68
CA GLY A 38 3.99 -0.53 9.90
C GLY A 38 3.87 0.99 10.03
N GLY A 39 2.80 1.56 9.45
CA GLY A 39 2.52 3.00 9.52
C GLY A 39 3.18 3.87 8.43
N ILE A 40 3.90 3.27 7.46
CA ILE A 40 4.49 4.00 6.32
C ILE A 40 3.39 4.57 5.42
N CYS A 41 2.36 3.76 5.12
CA CYS A 41 1.11 4.20 4.51
C CYS A 41 -0.09 3.56 5.21
N GLY A 42 -1.31 3.89 4.79
CA GLY A 42 -2.48 3.08 5.16
C GLY A 42 -2.39 1.67 4.57
N THR A 43 -3.28 0.78 4.99
CA THR A 43 -3.26 -0.61 4.53
C THR A 43 -3.42 -0.73 3.01
N ILE A 44 -2.86 -1.79 2.44
CA ILE A 44 -2.87 -2.03 1.00
C ILE A 44 -3.73 -3.25 0.70
N THR A 45 -4.73 -3.05 -0.18
CA THR A 45 -5.68 -4.10 -0.58
C THR A 45 -5.82 -4.13 -2.09
N PHE A 46 -5.40 -5.22 -2.72
CA PHE A 46 -5.61 -5.49 -4.13
C PHE A 46 -6.84 -6.39 -4.35
N GLY A 47 -7.19 -6.61 -5.61
CA GLY A 47 -8.26 -7.50 -6.04
C GLY A 47 -8.23 -7.66 -7.54
N LYS A 48 -8.99 -8.64 -8.06
CA LYS A 48 -9.08 -8.93 -9.50
C LYS A 48 -9.36 -7.66 -10.33
N GLU A 49 -10.37 -6.90 -9.91
CA GLU A 49 -10.77 -5.62 -10.53
C GLU A 49 -10.20 -4.39 -9.79
N ASN A 50 -9.28 -4.58 -8.84
CA ASN A 50 -8.70 -3.51 -8.04
C ASN A 50 -7.17 -3.50 -8.16
N ARG A 51 -6.68 -2.87 -9.23
CA ARG A 51 -5.25 -2.69 -9.51
C ARG A 51 -4.61 -1.52 -8.74
N ARG A 52 -5.41 -0.70 -8.05
CA ARG A 52 -4.93 0.40 -7.19
C ARG A 52 -5.07 0.00 -5.72
N GLY A 53 -4.03 -0.66 -5.21
CA GLY A 53 -4.07 -1.23 -3.85
C GLY A 53 -4.12 -0.19 -2.73
N GLN A 54 -3.42 0.92 -2.91
CA GLN A 54 -3.33 2.00 -1.93
C GLN A 54 -4.44 3.03 -2.18
N LYS A 55 -5.32 3.21 -1.19
CA LYS A 55 -6.44 4.16 -1.23
C LYS A 55 -6.42 5.19 -0.11
N TYR A 56 -5.61 4.98 0.93
CA TYR A 56 -5.54 5.87 2.08
C TYR A 56 -4.57 7.02 1.85
N VAL A 57 -4.98 8.23 2.16
CA VAL A 57 -4.14 9.43 2.12
C VAL A 57 -4.02 10.04 3.50
N ARG A 58 -2.97 10.83 3.72
CA ARG A 58 -2.79 11.64 4.91
C ARG A 58 -2.41 13.05 4.47
N ILE A 59 -3.04 14.05 5.07
CA ILE A 59 -2.75 15.45 4.77
C ILE A 59 -1.64 15.92 5.72
N TYR A 60 -0.70 16.66 5.17
CA TYR A 60 0.41 17.24 5.92
C TYR A 60 0.44 18.75 5.75
N LYS A 61 0.85 19.45 6.81
CA LYS A 61 1.18 20.87 6.78
C LYS A 61 2.69 21.01 6.89
N ALA A 62 3.29 21.88 6.07
CA ALA A 62 4.69 22.24 6.23
C ALA A 62 4.88 23.12 7.48
N ASP A 63 5.78 22.71 8.37
CA ASP A 63 6.33 23.52 9.45
C ASP A 63 7.73 23.99 9.01
N ILE A 64 7.83 25.27 8.63
CA ILE A 64 9.04 25.84 8.03
C ILE A 64 10.15 25.96 9.08
N GLU A 65 9.80 26.39 10.29
CA GLU A 65 10.75 26.56 11.40
C GLU A 65 11.39 25.24 11.77
N LYS A 66 10.60 24.15 11.80
CA LYS A 66 11.12 22.81 12.11
C LYS A 66 11.66 22.07 10.90
N ILE A 67 11.51 22.61 9.69
CA ILE A 67 11.84 21.98 8.40
C ILE A 67 11.23 20.57 8.33
N ARG A 68 9.94 20.45 8.68
CA ARG A 68 9.23 19.17 8.78
C ARG A 68 7.82 19.25 8.24
N PHE A 69 7.34 18.15 7.67
CA PHE A 69 5.93 17.97 7.36
C PHE A 69 5.21 17.35 8.55
N MET A 70 4.29 18.10 9.14
CA MET A 70 3.49 17.66 10.28
C MET A 70 2.16 17.07 9.79
N PRO A 71 1.80 15.85 10.19
CA PRO A 71 0.50 15.27 9.82
C PRO A 71 -0.62 16.07 10.47
N VAL A 72 -1.58 16.54 9.69
CA VAL A 72 -2.80 17.23 10.20
C VAL A 72 -4.01 16.31 10.26
N THR A 73 -3.91 15.12 9.67
CA THR A 73 -4.92 14.07 9.75
C THR A 73 -4.29 12.72 10.08
N GLY A 74 -5.11 11.76 10.50
CA GLY A 74 -4.78 10.34 10.37
C GLY A 74 -4.85 9.87 8.89
N TRP A 75 -4.68 8.57 8.67
CA TRP A 75 -4.98 7.95 7.37
C TRP A 75 -6.48 8.04 7.09
N ARG A 76 -6.85 8.51 5.89
CA ARG A 76 -8.24 8.66 5.45
C ARG A 76 -8.41 8.13 4.05
N MET A 77 -9.52 7.47 3.77
CA MET A 77 -9.91 7.15 2.40
C MET A 77 -10.64 8.36 1.80
N PRO A 78 -10.29 8.82 0.59
CA PRO A 78 -11.07 9.84 -0.10
C PRO A 78 -12.50 9.33 -0.31
N VAL A 79 -13.50 10.19 -0.07
CA VAL A 79 -14.88 9.89 -0.44
C VAL A 79 -14.98 10.07 -1.95
N THR A 80 -14.89 8.99 -2.70
CA THR A 80 -15.25 8.99 -4.12
C THR A 80 -16.78 8.89 -4.23
N LYS A 81 -17.40 9.90 -4.84
CA LYS A 81 -18.77 9.80 -5.36
C LYS A 81 -18.84 8.78 -6.49
#